data_AF-A0A3D4AVF9-F1
#
_entry.id   AF-A0A3D4AVF9-F1
#
_cell.length_a   1.000
_cell.length_b   1.000
_cell.length_c   1.000
_cell.angle_alpha   90.00
_cell.angle_beta   90.00
_cell.angle_gamma   90.00
#
_symmetry.space_group_name_H-M   'P 1'
#
loop_
_entity.id
_entity.type
_entity.pdbx_description
1 polymer ?
#
loop_
_entity_poly.entity_id
_entity_poly.type
_entity_poly.pdbx_seq_one_letter_code
_entity_poly.pdbx_strand_id
1 'polypeptide(L)'
;MLLFNTSQSFPHFTHVQCCPGCNSNSYHLVNQSRFLRFTIFPIFPIKLSYKRECYQCGHSEAINIKTLPLLEKLSLPKYCVGLILLLWGLLFFYQKHLNTEILKQSYLTSPKAYDTYLVKADKFTHEPWTLTNLKVAQVLSFDEQFITFQVSNYSYKRSSAITAAMRASLLVQRDYFSSRTITLPRNEIKRLYEDGIIFDVLRPQAYSLYGGFVMFPPKPKPLYKGLKLDENNQQGIIYYKDKQYNEALESFKLAANSGSQWGQLNLAQMYRDGQGTKKNIQQAIYWYKKAIAQDNSKAKYELEQLCKTTQCE
;
A
#
# COMPACT_ATOMS: atom_id res chain seq x y z
N MET A 1 -18.25 5.43 26.50
CA MET A 1 -19.32 5.76 27.46
C MET A 1 -19.92 7.09 27.04
N LEU A 2 -21.15 7.10 26.50
CA LEU A 2 -21.88 8.33 26.19
C LEU A 2 -22.27 8.99 27.52
N LEU A 3 -21.42 9.88 28.03
CA LEU A 3 -21.76 10.68 29.20
C LEU A 3 -22.60 11.87 28.71
N PHE A 4 -23.90 11.84 29.03
CA PHE A 4 -24.89 12.88 28.72
C PHE A 4 -24.64 14.15 29.55
N ASN A 5 -23.48 14.76 29.40
CA ASN A 5 -23.13 15.97 30.14
C ASN A 5 -23.63 17.20 29.37
N THR A 6 -24.84 17.65 29.70
CA THR A 6 -25.33 18.96 29.29
C THR A 6 -24.53 20.03 30.01
N SER A 7 -23.91 20.97 29.27
CA SER A 7 -23.24 22.13 29.88
C SER A 7 -23.78 23.44 29.30
N GLN A 8 -23.85 24.46 30.17
CA GLN A 8 -24.17 25.84 29.82
C GLN A 8 -22.96 26.48 29.08
N SER A 9 -23.18 27.54 28.29
CA SER A 9 -22.10 28.26 27.61
C SER A 9 -21.91 29.67 28.15
N PHE A 10 -20.67 30.17 28.13
CA PHE A 10 -20.29 31.50 28.60
C PHE A 10 -20.90 32.63 27.76
N PRO A 11 -21.29 33.77 28.37
CA PRO A 11 -21.77 34.91 27.60
C PRO A 11 -21.05 36.24 27.90
N HIS A 12 -21.00 37.11 26.90
CA HIS A 12 -20.89 38.56 27.13
C HIS A 12 -21.45 39.35 25.94
N PHE A 13 -22.57 40.06 26.13
CA PHE A 13 -23.13 41.01 25.16
C PHE A 13 -24.00 42.04 25.88
N THR A 14 -23.97 43.30 25.43
CA THR A 14 -24.77 44.41 25.98
C THR A 14 -25.80 44.91 24.95
N HIS A 15 -27.08 45.02 25.34
CA HIS A 15 -28.08 45.80 24.59
C HIS A 15 -29.15 46.41 25.50
N VAL A 16 -29.74 47.50 25.01
CA VAL A 16 -30.50 48.55 25.70
C VAL A 16 -32.00 48.29 25.67
N GLN A 17 -32.53 47.55 26.64
CA GLN A 17 -33.91 47.71 27.11
C GLN A 17 -33.84 47.99 28.61
N CYS A 18 -34.64 48.91 29.14
CA CYS A 18 -34.64 49.22 30.58
C CYS A 18 -35.21 48.04 31.38
N CYS A 19 -34.55 47.67 32.47
CA CYS A 19 -35.02 46.60 33.34
C CYS A 19 -36.26 47.00 34.13
N PRO A 20 -37.36 46.21 34.08
CA PRO A 20 -38.59 46.54 34.81
C PRO A 20 -38.42 46.52 36.33
N GLY A 21 -37.42 45.79 36.85
CA GLY A 21 -37.16 45.69 38.29
C GLY A 21 -36.24 46.77 38.86
N CYS A 22 -35.35 47.37 38.07
CA CYS A 22 -34.33 48.30 38.58
C CYS A 22 -33.96 49.46 37.65
N ASN A 23 -34.68 49.66 36.54
CA ASN A 23 -34.47 50.70 35.52
C ASN A 23 -33.06 50.78 34.94
N SER A 24 -32.26 49.72 35.07
CA SER A 24 -30.91 49.64 34.50
C SER A 24 -30.96 49.16 33.04
N ASN A 25 -30.13 49.75 32.19
CA ASN A 25 -29.94 49.33 30.79
C ASN A 25 -28.86 48.24 30.62
N SER A 26 -28.31 47.79 31.74
CA SER A 26 -27.21 46.83 31.76
C SER A 26 -27.75 45.40 31.77
N TYR A 27 -27.58 44.70 30.65
CA TYR A 27 -27.96 43.31 30.47
C TYR A 27 -26.80 42.48 29.96
N HIS A 28 -26.82 41.20 30.30
CA HIS A 28 -26.04 40.19 29.61
C HIS A 28 -26.94 39.07 29.09
N LEU A 29 -26.53 38.48 27.97
CA LEU A 29 -27.13 37.25 27.47
C LEU A 29 -26.70 36.10 28.39
N VAL A 30 -27.52 35.07 28.59
CA VAL A 30 -27.16 33.86 29.32
C VAL A 30 -27.63 32.68 28.48
N ASN A 31 -26.71 31.79 28.12
CA ASN A 31 -27.04 30.60 27.35
C ASN A 31 -27.27 29.39 28.27
N GLN A 32 -28.55 29.03 28.42
CA GLN A 32 -28.99 27.84 29.18
C GLN A 32 -29.37 26.68 28.26
N SER A 33 -28.86 26.68 27.03
CA SER A 33 -29.11 25.62 26.06
C SER A 33 -28.56 24.28 26.53
N ARG A 34 -29.28 23.21 26.22
CA ARG A 34 -28.89 21.83 26.51
C ARG A 34 -28.43 21.17 25.22
N PHE A 35 -27.24 20.59 25.26
CA PHE A 35 -26.61 19.93 24.13
C PHE A 35 -26.30 18.48 24.49
N LEU A 36 -26.48 17.60 23.51
CA LEU A 36 -25.85 16.29 23.56
C LEU A 36 -24.37 16.46 23.21
N ARG A 37 -23.47 15.91 24.03
CA ARG A 37 -22.01 15.98 23.79
C ARG A 37 -21.40 14.60 23.75
N PHE A 38 -20.38 14.44 22.94
CA PHE A 38 -19.45 13.32 23.02
C PHE A 38 -18.12 13.91 23.45
N THR A 39 -17.68 13.56 24.67
CA THR A 39 -16.55 14.20 25.35
C THR A 39 -16.72 15.73 25.40
N ILE A 40 -15.85 16.49 24.74
CA ILE A 40 -15.82 17.96 24.75
C ILE A 40 -16.67 18.53 23.60
N PHE A 41 -16.98 17.73 22.58
CA PHE A 41 -17.63 18.21 21.36
C PHE A 41 -19.16 18.14 21.45
N PRO A 42 -19.89 19.25 21.21
CA PRO A 42 -21.33 19.21 21.04
C PRO A 42 -21.71 18.51 19.73
N ILE A 43 -22.60 17.52 19.85
CA ILE A 43 -23.12 16.73 18.74
C ILE A 43 -24.36 17.40 18.18
N PHE A 44 -25.31 17.74 19.06
CA PHE A 44 -26.61 18.26 18.67
C PHE A 44 -27.27 19.08 19.80
N PRO A 45 -27.92 20.22 19.51
CA PRO A 45 -28.70 20.97 20.49
C PRO A 45 -30.06 20.30 20.77
N ILE A 46 -30.26 19.79 21.98
CA ILE A 46 -31.57 19.24 22.42
C ILE A 46 -32.57 20.37 22.65
N LYS A 47 -32.11 21.46 23.28
CA LYS A 47 -32.92 22.65 23.54
C LYS A 47 -32.04 23.88 23.46
N LEU A 48 -32.37 24.80 22.56
CA LEU A 48 -31.78 26.14 22.54
C LEU A 48 -32.59 27.06 23.45
N SER A 49 -31.94 27.62 24.48
CA SER A 49 -32.58 28.47 25.48
C SER A 49 -31.66 29.62 25.85
N TYR A 50 -32.07 30.83 25.48
CA TYR A 50 -31.36 32.06 25.79
C TYR A 50 -32.21 32.92 26.71
N LYS A 51 -31.58 33.48 27.73
CA LYS A 51 -32.17 34.48 28.62
C LYS A 51 -31.34 35.74 28.57
N ARG A 52 -31.95 36.88 28.84
CA ARG A 52 -31.23 38.09 29.25
C ARG A 52 -31.33 38.21 30.75
N GLU A 53 -30.26 38.62 31.40
CA GLU A 53 -30.22 38.84 32.83
C GLU A 53 -29.64 40.23 33.10
N CYS A 54 -30.33 41.01 33.94
CA CYS A 54 -29.90 42.35 34.30
C CYS A 54 -28.75 42.29 35.31
N TYR A 55 -27.66 43.04 35.10
CA TYR A 55 -26.50 43.04 35.99
C TYR A 55 -26.82 43.53 37.41
N GLN A 56 -27.80 44.40 37.56
CA GLN A 56 -28.02 45.14 38.80
C GLN A 56 -29.06 44.52 39.73
N CYS A 57 -30.02 43.77 39.19
CA CYS A 57 -31.08 43.13 39.98
C CYS A 57 -31.25 41.63 39.70
N GLY A 58 -30.54 41.05 38.74
CA GLY A 58 -30.68 39.64 38.37
C GLY A 58 -32.02 39.28 37.69
N HIS A 59 -32.85 40.27 37.35
CA HIS A 59 -34.10 40.02 36.63
C HIS A 59 -33.81 39.34 35.28
N SER A 60 -34.49 38.22 35.02
CA SER A 60 -34.22 37.39 33.85
C SER A 60 -35.46 37.16 32.98
N GLU A 61 -35.27 37.27 31.66
CA GLU A 61 -36.34 37.11 30.68
C GLU A 61 -35.88 36.24 29.50
N ALA A 62 -36.78 35.43 28.96
CA ALA A 62 -36.48 34.58 27.81
C ALA A 62 -36.38 35.40 26.51
N ILE A 63 -35.40 35.07 25.67
CA ILE A 63 -35.20 35.71 24.37
C ILE A 63 -35.51 34.73 23.23
N ASN A 64 -36.18 35.23 22.19
CA ASN A 64 -36.39 34.47 20.96
C ASN A 64 -35.07 34.35 20.17
N ILE A 65 -34.79 33.16 19.62
CA ILE A 65 -33.57 32.90 18.83
C ILE A 65 -33.45 33.87 17.64
N LYS A 66 -34.57 34.31 17.05
CA LYS A 66 -34.59 35.25 15.92
C LYS A 66 -34.05 36.64 16.28
N THR A 67 -34.14 37.04 17.55
CA THR A 67 -33.68 38.35 18.03
C THR A 67 -32.25 38.31 18.57
N LEU A 68 -31.55 37.17 18.46
CA LEU A 68 -30.15 37.07 18.83
C LEU A 68 -29.25 37.93 17.92
N PRO A 69 -28.13 38.46 18.46
CA PRO A 69 -27.14 39.17 17.68
C PRO A 69 -26.52 38.25 16.61
N LEU A 70 -26.05 38.85 15.51
CA LEU A 70 -25.51 38.13 14.36
C LEU A 70 -24.36 37.20 14.74
N LEU A 71 -23.44 37.66 15.59
CA LEU A 71 -22.31 36.88 16.08
C LEU A 71 -22.76 35.59 16.78
N GLU A 72 -23.85 35.63 17.55
CA GLU A 72 -24.35 34.42 18.22
C GLU A 72 -25.06 33.48 17.26
N LYS A 73 -25.79 34.01 16.27
CA LYS A 73 -26.40 33.19 15.20
C LYS A 73 -25.33 32.45 14.39
N LEU A 74 -24.23 33.13 14.06
CA LEU A 74 -23.08 32.53 13.38
C LEU A 74 -22.35 31.50 14.25
N SER A 75 -22.52 31.56 15.57
CA SER A 75 -21.94 30.62 16.51
C SER A 75 -22.79 29.34 16.67
N LEU A 76 -24.08 29.35 16.31
CA LEU A 76 -24.98 28.19 16.44
C LEU A 76 -24.49 26.90 15.74
N PRO A 77 -23.89 26.93 14.53
CA PRO A 77 -23.40 25.73 13.86
C PRO A 77 -22.35 24.96 14.68
N LYS A 78 -21.62 25.64 15.58
CA LYS A 78 -20.63 24.99 16.45
C LYS A 78 -21.24 23.88 17.30
N TYR A 79 -22.55 23.96 17.59
CA TYR A 79 -23.28 22.96 18.36
C TYR A 79 -23.66 21.70 17.58
N CYS A 80 -23.47 21.71 16.25
CA CYS A 80 -23.70 20.57 15.36
C CYS A 80 -22.40 19.97 14.80
N VAL A 81 -21.23 20.44 15.25
CA VAL A 81 -19.92 19.99 14.73
C VAL A 81 -19.74 18.48 14.87
N GLY A 82 -20.18 17.89 15.99
CA GLY A 82 -20.11 16.43 16.16
C GLY A 82 -20.99 15.67 15.16
N LEU A 83 -22.19 16.16 14.84
CA LEU A 83 -23.06 15.56 13.83
C LEU A 83 -22.46 15.68 12.42
N ILE A 84 -21.85 16.82 12.10
CA ILE A 84 -21.16 17.03 10.82
C ILE A 84 -19.97 16.07 10.69
N LEU A 85 -19.13 15.95 11.72
CA LEU A 85 -17.99 15.02 11.73
C LEU A 85 -18.44 13.56 11.64
N LEU A 86 -19.55 13.21 12.28
CA LEU A 86 -20.13 11.87 12.21
C LEU A 86 -20.63 11.57 10.79
N LEU A 87 -21.42 12.46 10.18
CA LEU A 87 -21.90 12.30 8.81
C LEU A 87 -20.73 12.23 7.82
N TRP A 88 -19.73 13.08 7.98
CA TRP A 88 -18.52 13.06 7.17
C TRP A 88 -17.76 11.73 7.32
N GLY A 89 -17.60 11.24 8.55
CA GLY A 89 -16.98 9.94 8.82
C GLY A 89 -17.75 8.79 8.18
N LEU A 90 -19.08 8.75 8.33
CA LEU A 90 -19.93 7.75 7.68
C LEU A 90 -19.79 7.79 6.17
N LEU A 91 -19.82 8.99 5.57
CA LEU A 91 -19.65 9.16 4.13
C LEU A 91 -18.26 8.74 3.66
N PHE A 92 -17.21 9.06 4.42
CA PHE A 92 -15.85 8.62 4.15
C PHE A 92 -15.72 7.09 4.18
N PHE A 93 -16.24 6.42 5.21
CA PHE A 93 -16.21 4.97 5.31
C PHE A 93 -17.05 4.30 4.22
N TYR A 94 -18.21 4.86 3.89
CA TYR A 94 -19.05 4.40 2.79
C TYR A 94 -18.33 4.51 1.45
N GLN A 95 -17.74 5.67 1.13
CA GLN A 95 -16.97 5.87 -0.08
C GLN A 95 -15.76 4.92 -0.15
N LYS A 96 -15.06 4.74 0.97
CA LYS A 96 -13.94 3.80 1.06
C LYS A 96 -14.38 2.36 0.78
N HIS A 97 -15.54 1.95 1.31
CA HIS A 97 -16.10 0.63 1.06
C HIS A 97 -16.43 0.45 -0.43
N LEU A 98 -17.14 1.40 -1.04
CA LEU A 98 -17.45 1.39 -2.47
C LEU A 98 -16.18 1.28 -3.34
N ASN A 99 -15.18 2.12 -3.06
CA ASN A 99 -13.90 2.09 -3.78
C ASN A 99 -13.20 0.73 -3.64
N THR A 100 -13.30 0.09 -2.48
CA THR A 100 -12.70 -1.22 -2.23
C THR A 100 -13.39 -2.31 -3.06
N GLU A 101 -14.72 -2.29 -3.15
CA GLU A 101 -15.48 -3.25 -3.96
C GLU A 101 -15.23 -3.05 -5.47
N ILE A 102 -15.17 -1.81 -5.94
CA ILE A 102 -14.78 -1.49 -7.34
C ILE A 102 -13.36 -2.02 -7.63
N LEU A 103 -12.44 -1.88 -6.68
CA LEU A 103 -11.07 -2.35 -6.82
C LEU A 103 -11.02 -3.88 -6.92
N LYS A 104 -11.75 -4.62 -6.08
CA LYS A 104 -11.85 -6.09 -6.16
C LYS A 104 -12.42 -6.56 -7.50
N GLN A 105 -13.47 -5.91 -7.99
CA GLN A 105 -14.04 -6.15 -9.33
C GLN A 105 -12.99 -5.96 -10.43
N SER A 106 -12.13 -4.94 -10.31
CA SER A 106 -11.04 -4.72 -11.27
C SER A 106 -9.99 -5.86 -11.26
N TYR A 107 -9.76 -6.50 -10.11
CA TYR A 107 -8.81 -7.61 -9.98
C TYR A 107 -9.35 -8.90 -10.62
N LEU A 108 -10.66 -9.12 -10.54
CA LEU A 108 -11.33 -10.25 -11.19
C LEU A 108 -11.33 -10.13 -12.71
N THR A 109 -11.58 -8.92 -13.22
CA THR A 109 -11.65 -8.66 -14.67
C THR A 109 -10.27 -8.63 -15.32
N SER A 110 -9.29 -8.00 -14.66
CA SER A 110 -7.91 -7.88 -15.13
C SER A 110 -6.94 -8.52 -14.12
N PRO A 111 -6.84 -9.85 -14.07
CA PRO A 111 -5.95 -10.55 -13.15
C PRO A 111 -4.48 -10.29 -13.50
N LYS A 112 -3.63 -10.32 -12.49
CA LYS A 112 -2.17 -10.26 -12.61
C LYS A 112 -1.55 -11.46 -11.90
N ALA A 113 -0.31 -11.76 -12.27
CA ALA A 113 0.47 -12.78 -11.60
C ALA A 113 0.55 -12.44 -10.11
N TYR A 114 0.39 -13.44 -9.27
CA TYR A 114 0.40 -13.35 -7.81
C TYR A 114 -0.76 -12.59 -7.16
N ASP A 115 -1.79 -12.23 -7.91
CA ASP A 115 -3.05 -11.86 -7.28
C ASP A 115 -3.51 -13.01 -6.37
N THR A 116 -3.96 -12.65 -5.18
CA THR A 116 -4.19 -13.58 -4.08
C THR A 116 -5.67 -13.60 -3.73
N TYR A 117 -6.27 -14.77 -3.83
CA TYR A 117 -7.68 -15.05 -3.68
C TYR A 117 -7.88 -15.83 -2.38
N LEU A 118 -8.78 -15.35 -1.53
CA LEU A 118 -9.13 -16.04 -0.30
C LEU A 118 -10.40 -16.85 -0.54
N VAL A 119 -10.31 -18.16 -0.32
CA VAL A 119 -11.30 -19.11 -0.82
C VAL A 119 -11.77 -20.07 0.26
N LYS A 120 -13.00 -20.56 0.11
CA LYS A 120 -13.51 -21.74 0.82
C LYS A 120 -13.13 -23.00 0.03
N ALA A 121 -12.34 -23.87 0.65
CA ALA A 121 -11.71 -25.02 0.00
C ALA A 121 -12.72 -26.07 -0.48
N ASP A 122 -13.77 -26.30 0.31
CA ASP A 122 -14.82 -27.28 -0.01
C ASP A 122 -15.40 -27.14 -1.41
N LYS A 123 -15.64 -25.91 -1.85
CA LYS A 123 -16.20 -25.62 -3.17
C LYS A 123 -15.15 -25.22 -4.21
N PHE A 124 -14.03 -24.65 -3.79
CA PHE A 124 -12.98 -24.18 -4.70
C PHE A 124 -12.02 -25.29 -5.15
N THR A 125 -11.66 -26.21 -4.24
CA THR A 125 -10.76 -27.34 -4.53
C THR A 125 -11.44 -28.70 -4.46
N HIS A 126 -12.76 -28.74 -4.24
CA HIS A 126 -13.55 -29.96 -4.03
C HIS A 126 -13.07 -30.83 -2.85
N GLU A 127 -12.44 -30.21 -1.86
CA GLU A 127 -12.06 -30.89 -0.62
C GLU A 127 -13.29 -31.15 0.26
N PRO A 128 -13.29 -32.16 1.14
CA PRO A 128 -14.36 -32.29 2.12
C PRO A 128 -14.36 -31.08 3.06
N TRP A 129 -15.56 -30.60 3.43
CA TRP A 129 -15.68 -29.48 4.35
C TRP A 129 -15.09 -29.82 5.74
N THR A 130 -14.34 -28.89 6.32
CA THR A 130 -13.75 -29.02 7.67
C THR A 130 -13.86 -27.72 8.45
N LEU A 131 -13.54 -27.72 9.76
CA LEU A 131 -13.47 -26.51 10.58
C LEU A 131 -12.42 -25.49 10.08
N THR A 132 -11.40 -25.96 9.37
CA THR A 132 -10.39 -25.14 8.69
C THR A 132 -10.64 -25.19 7.20
N ASN A 133 -11.73 -24.55 6.75
CA ASN A 133 -12.13 -24.58 5.35
C ASN A 133 -11.52 -23.44 4.51
N LEU A 134 -10.82 -22.48 5.11
CA LEU A 134 -10.34 -21.32 4.36
C LEU A 134 -8.92 -21.56 3.85
N LYS A 135 -8.68 -21.27 2.58
CA LYS A 135 -7.36 -21.39 1.94
C LYS A 135 -7.00 -20.14 1.15
N VAL A 136 -5.74 -20.07 0.75
CA VAL A 136 -5.19 -19.02 -0.11
C VAL A 136 -4.92 -19.63 -1.48
N ALA A 137 -5.55 -19.09 -2.51
CA ALA A 137 -5.25 -19.41 -3.90
C ALA A 137 -4.49 -18.24 -4.53
N GLN A 138 -3.37 -18.51 -5.17
CA GLN A 138 -2.55 -17.47 -5.81
C GLN A 138 -2.50 -17.70 -7.32
N VAL A 139 -2.72 -16.64 -8.08
CA VAL A 139 -2.65 -16.67 -9.55
C VAL A 139 -1.22 -16.96 -10.01
N LEU A 140 -1.05 -18.04 -10.75
CA LEU A 140 0.23 -18.42 -11.36
C LEU A 140 0.31 -17.93 -12.80
N SER A 141 -0.74 -18.17 -13.59
CA SER A 141 -0.87 -17.75 -14.98
C SER A 141 -2.33 -17.51 -15.34
N PHE A 142 -2.58 -16.75 -16.41
CA PHE A 142 -3.92 -16.44 -16.89
C PHE A 142 -3.88 -16.18 -18.39
N ASP A 143 -4.94 -16.56 -19.09
CA ASP A 143 -5.18 -16.28 -20.50
C ASP A 143 -6.57 -15.66 -20.68
N GLU A 144 -7.09 -15.58 -21.91
CA GLU A 144 -8.40 -14.98 -22.20
C GLU A 144 -9.59 -15.77 -21.64
N GLN A 145 -9.43 -17.08 -21.40
CA GLN A 145 -10.52 -17.98 -21.00
C GLN A 145 -10.34 -18.52 -19.58
N PHE A 146 -9.11 -18.78 -19.15
CA PHE A 146 -8.77 -19.51 -17.93
C PHE A 146 -7.80 -18.74 -17.03
N ILE A 147 -7.85 -19.05 -15.74
CA ILE A 147 -6.88 -18.63 -14.74
C ILE A 147 -6.39 -19.87 -14.00
N THR A 148 -5.07 -20.00 -13.91
CA THR A 148 -4.40 -21.10 -13.20
C THR A 148 -3.91 -20.61 -11.85
N PHE A 149 -4.26 -21.36 -10.81
CA PHE A 149 -3.94 -21.07 -9.42
C PHE A 149 -3.02 -22.15 -8.85
N GLN A 150 -2.16 -21.74 -7.92
CA GLN A 150 -1.60 -22.62 -6.90
C GLN A 150 -2.34 -22.39 -5.58
N VAL A 151 -2.71 -23.45 -4.87
CA VAL A 151 -3.49 -23.35 -3.62
C VAL A 151 -2.61 -23.71 -2.42
N SER A 152 -2.83 -23.05 -1.28
CA SER A 152 -2.08 -23.31 -0.06
C SER A 152 -2.27 -24.74 0.45
N ASN A 153 -1.18 -25.36 0.90
CA ASN A 153 -1.19 -26.59 1.68
C ASN A 153 -1.76 -26.35 3.09
N TYR A 154 -1.73 -25.09 3.55
CA TYR A 154 -2.28 -24.65 4.82
C TYR A 154 -3.76 -24.30 4.70
N SER A 155 -4.52 -24.65 5.73
CA SER A 155 -5.92 -24.27 5.87
C SER A 155 -6.15 -23.48 7.16
N TYR A 156 -7.13 -22.59 7.14
CA TYR A 156 -7.41 -21.63 8.20
C TYR A 156 -8.87 -21.71 8.65
N LYS A 157 -9.09 -21.46 9.95
CA LYS A 157 -10.43 -21.38 10.54
C LYS A 157 -11.11 -20.02 10.31
N ARG A 158 -10.33 -18.93 10.24
CA ARG A 158 -10.81 -17.54 10.17
C ARG A 158 -9.98 -16.73 9.19
N SER A 159 -10.59 -15.76 8.51
CA SER A 159 -9.90 -14.84 7.60
C SER A 159 -8.79 -14.06 8.31
N SER A 160 -8.98 -13.67 9.57
CA SER A 160 -7.96 -12.98 10.37
C SER A 160 -6.68 -13.78 10.56
N ALA A 161 -6.76 -15.12 10.60
CA ALA A 161 -5.57 -15.98 10.66
C ALA A 161 -4.78 -15.96 9.35
N ILE A 162 -5.47 -15.84 8.21
CA ILE A 162 -4.83 -15.63 6.91
C ILE A 162 -4.14 -14.26 6.89
N THR A 163 -4.80 -13.20 7.39
CA THR A 163 -4.18 -11.87 7.49
C THR A 163 -2.94 -11.88 8.38
N ALA A 164 -2.97 -12.61 9.50
CA ALA A 164 -1.79 -12.79 10.35
C ALA A 164 -0.67 -13.54 9.62
N ALA A 165 -0.99 -14.60 8.88
CA ALA A 165 -0.03 -15.34 8.07
C ALA A 165 0.63 -14.48 6.98
N MET A 166 -0.16 -13.65 6.29
CA MET A 166 0.34 -12.67 5.31
C MET A 166 1.30 -11.67 5.95
N ARG A 167 0.94 -11.09 7.10
CA ARG A 167 1.81 -10.14 7.82
C ARG A 167 3.11 -10.78 8.30
N ALA A 168 3.07 -12.05 8.67
CA ALA A 168 4.21 -12.83 9.12
C ALA A 168 5.02 -13.47 7.96
N SER A 169 4.74 -13.12 6.71
CA SER A 169 5.46 -13.65 5.52
C SER A 169 5.38 -15.16 5.33
N LEU A 170 4.37 -15.83 5.89
CA LEU A 170 4.24 -17.29 5.81
C LEU A 170 4.02 -17.78 4.37
N LEU A 171 3.37 -16.98 3.52
CA LEU A 171 3.05 -17.34 2.14
C LEU A 171 4.28 -17.60 1.26
N VAL A 172 5.47 -17.12 1.68
CA VAL A 172 6.74 -17.28 0.94
C VAL A 172 7.51 -18.51 1.39
N GLN A 173 7.07 -19.16 2.48
CA GLN A 173 7.75 -20.33 2.98
C GLN A 173 7.72 -21.45 1.94
N ARG A 174 8.79 -22.23 1.92
CA ARG A 174 8.87 -23.43 1.10
C ARG A 174 7.67 -24.33 1.44
N ASP A 175 7.04 -24.87 0.40
CA ASP A 175 5.89 -25.76 0.51
C ASP A 175 4.62 -25.13 1.12
N TYR A 176 4.54 -23.79 1.24
CA TYR A 176 3.29 -23.12 1.59
C TYR A 176 2.20 -23.35 0.55
N PHE A 177 2.55 -23.21 -0.73
CA PHE A 177 1.68 -23.54 -1.86
C PHE A 177 1.93 -24.96 -2.34
N SER A 178 0.86 -25.64 -2.72
CA SER A 178 0.92 -26.95 -3.36
C SER A 178 1.60 -26.85 -4.72
N SER A 179 2.32 -27.90 -5.11
CA SER A 179 2.82 -28.05 -6.48
C SER A 179 1.68 -28.33 -7.49
N ARG A 180 0.51 -28.78 -6.99
CA ARG A 180 -0.67 -29.00 -7.82
C ARG A 180 -1.31 -27.66 -8.15
N THR A 181 -1.61 -27.47 -9.43
CA THR A 181 -2.33 -26.29 -9.91
C THR A 181 -3.77 -26.62 -10.23
N ILE A 182 -4.64 -25.62 -10.13
CA ILE A 182 -6.05 -25.71 -10.51
C ILE A 182 -6.30 -24.64 -11.56
N THR A 183 -6.89 -25.04 -12.67
CA THR A 183 -7.23 -24.13 -13.77
C THR A 183 -8.74 -24.00 -13.85
N LEU A 184 -9.25 -22.79 -13.70
CA LEU A 184 -10.67 -22.49 -13.72
C LEU A 184 -10.99 -21.50 -14.85
N PRO A 185 -12.12 -21.64 -15.54
CA PRO A 185 -12.56 -20.65 -16.51
C PRO A 185 -13.00 -19.36 -15.81
N ARG A 186 -12.82 -18.22 -16.48
CA ARG A 186 -13.09 -16.89 -15.90
C ARG A 186 -14.54 -16.68 -15.47
N ASN A 187 -15.49 -17.28 -16.20
CA ASN A 187 -16.91 -17.25 -15.85
C ASN A 187 -17.20 -17.96 -14.52
N GLU A 188 -16.53 -19.07 -14.26
CA GLU A 188 -16.64 -19.81 -12.99
C GLU A 188 -16.05 -19.00 -11.85
N ILE A 189 -14.89 -18.38 -12.03
CA ILE A 189 -14.27 -17.51 -11.00
C ILE A 189 -15.21 -16.36 -10.62
N LYS A 190 -15.88 -15.75 -11.61
CA LYS A 190 -16.89 -14.72 -11.34
C LYS A 190 -18.06 -15.27 -10.51
N ARG A 191 -18.59 -16.45 -10.87
CA ARG A 191 -19.66 -17.11 -10.09
C ARG A 191 -19.22 -17.45 -8.68
N LEU A 192 -18.02 -18.02 -8.51
CA LEU A 192 -17.45 -18.35 -7.20
C LEU A 192 -17.28 -17.10 -6.31
N TYR A 193 -17.00 -15.94 -6.89
CA TYR A 193 -16.95 -14.67 -6.17
C TYR A 193 -18.36 -14.19 -5.79
N GLU A 194 -19.31 -14.21 -6.71
CA GLU A 194 -20.72 -13.86 -6.47
C GLU A 194 -21.36 -14.75 -5.38
N ASP A 195 -21.02 -16.05 -5.36
CA ASP A 195 -21.47 -17.03 -4.36
C ASP A 195 -20.74 -16.89 -3.00
N GLY A 196 -19.77 -15.97 -2.89
CA GLY A 196 -18.96 -15.79 -1.68
C GLY A 196 -18.09 -17.00 -1.32
N ILE A 197 -17.74 -17.81 -2.31
CA ILE A 197 -16.74 -18.89 -2.19
C ILE A 197 -15.35 -18.28 -2.21
N ILE A 198 -15.11 -17.41 -3.20
CA ILE A 198 -14.02 -16.43 -3.16
C ILE A 198 -14.57 -15.24 -2.39
N PHE A 199 -14.12 -15.06 -1.14
CA PHE A 199 -14.67 -14.02 -0.26
C PHE A 199 -13.79 -12.76 -0.20
N ASP A 200 -12.56 -12.83 -0.69
CA ASP A 200 -11.68 -11.66 -0.81
C ASP A 200 -10.66 -11.85 -1.94
N VAL A 201 -10.25 -10.74 -2.56
CA VAL A 201 -9.26 -10.72 -3.64
C VAL A 201 -8.30 -9.56 -3.40
N LEU A 202 -7.02 -9.87 -3.42
CA LEU A 202 -5.95 -8.96 -3.03
C LEU A 202 -4.88 -8.92 -4.10
N ARG A 203 -4.39 -7.71 -4.40
CA ARG A 203 -3.25 -7.51 -5.29
C ARG A 203 -2.04 -7.04 -4.48
N PRO A 204 -0.88 -7.71 -4.59
CA PRO A 204 0.33 -7.26 -3.92
C PRO A 204 0.79 -5.90 -4.46
N GLN A 205 1.13 -4.99 -3.55
CA GLN A 205 1.75 -3.70 -3.86
C GLN A 205 3.18 -3.71 -3.33
N ALA A 206 4.17 -3.46 -4.20
CA ALA A 206 5.59 -3.46 -3.82
C ALA A 206 5.99 -4.69 -2.97
N TYR A 207 5.55 -5.89 -3.38
CA TYR A 207 5.82 -7.18 -2.71
C TYR A 207 5.15 -7.40 -1.35
N SER A 208 4.20 -6.53 -0.99
CA SER A 208 3.48 -6.59 0.27
C SER A 208 1.98 -6.85 0.08
N LEU A 209 1.42 -7.70 0.95
CA LEU A 209 -0.02 -7.66 1.27
C LEU A 209 -0.18 -7.12 2.69
N TYR A 210 -1.03 -6.10 2.84
CA TYR A 210 -1.33 -5.45 4.13
C TYR A 210 -0.12 -4.83 4.86
N GLY A 211 0.93 -4.42 4.15
CA GLY A 211 2.11 -3.79 4.75
C GLY A 211 3.14 -4.76 5.35
N GLY A 212 2.99 -6.09 5.17
CA GLY A 212 4.02 -7.10 5.48
C GLY A 212 4.64 -7.74 4.24
N PHE A 213 5.82 -8.38 4.34
CA PHE A 213 6.47 -9.05 3.20
C PHE A 213 5.68 -10.29 2.79
N VAL A 214 5.31 -10.42 1.51
CA VAL A 214 4.51 -11.58 1.05
C VAL A 214 5.09 -12.28 -0.17
N MET A 215 6.08 -11.71 -0.84
CA MET A 215 6.84 -12.39 -1.88
C MET A 215 8.25 -11.84 -1.95
N PHE A 216 9.25 -12.71 -2.17
CA PHE A 216 10.52 -12.22 -2.70
C PHE A 216 10.33 -11.93 -4.19
N PRO A 217 10.89 -10.82 -4.72
CA PRO A 217 10.96 -10.66 -6.17
C PRO A 217 11.59 -11.92 -6.75
N PRO A 218 11.01 -12.54 -7.80
CA PRO A 218 11.68 -13.64 -8.48
C PRO A 218 13.06 -13.13 -8.88
N LYS A 219 14.12 -13.86 -8.51
CA LYS A 219 15.48 -13.50 -8.90
C LYS A 219 15.45 -13.22 -10.41
N PRO A 220 16.03 -12.10 -10.87
CA PRO A 220 16.03 -11.80 -12.30
C PRO A 220 16.54 -13.03 -13.03
N LYS A 221 15.82 -13.45 -14.08
CA LYS A 221 16.25 -14.61 -14.87
C LYS A 221 17.71 -14.37 -15.23
N PRO A 222 18.62 -15.33 -14.98
CA PRO A 222 20.01 -15.15 -15.35
C PRO A 222 20.04 -14.82 -16.83
N LEU A 223 20.80 -13.78 -17.21
CA LEU A 223 20.84 -13.26 -18.58
C LEU A 223 21.20 -14.35 -19.61
N TYR A 224 21.84 -15.44 -19.16
CA TYR A 224 22.20 -16.59 -19.97
C TYR A 224 21.77 -17.91 -19.30
N LYS A 225 21.01 -18.74 -20.02
CA LYS A 225 20.54 -20.06 -19.57
C LYS A 225 21.73 -21.04 -19.53
N GLY A 226 21.97 -21.69 -18.39
CA GLY A 226 23.03 -22.68 -18.22
C GLY A 226 24.40 -22.14 -17.78
N LEU A 227 24.52 -20.82 -17.61
CA LEU A 227 25.77 -20.17 -17.22
C LEU A 227 25.70 -19.73 -15.75
N LYS A 228 26.49 -20.34 -14.87
CA LYS A 228 26.60 -19.91 -13.46
C LYS A 228 27.44 -18.62 -13.42
N LEU A 229 26.78 -17.48 -13.57
CA LEU A 229 27.42 -16.18 -13.47
C LEU A 229 27.66 -15.82 -12.00
N ASP A 230 28.88 -15.37 -11.69
CA ASP A 230 29.25 -14.73 -10.43
C ASP A 230 28.27 -13.58 -10.07
N GLU A 231 27.96 -13.44 -8.78
CA GLU A 231 26.99 -12.44 -8.27
C GLU A 231 27.38 -11.01 -8.65
N ASN A 232 28.66 -10.66 -8.50
CA ASN A 232 29.15 -9.32 -8.84
C ASN A 232 29.06 -9.08 -10.36
N ASN A 233 29.24 -10.13 -11.17
CA ASN A 233 29.08 -10.00 -12.61
C ASN A 233 27.63 -9.71 -13.00
N GLN A 234 26.65 -10.34 -12.34
CA GLN A 234 25.24 -10.05 -12.57
C GLN A 234 24.90 -8.60 -12.19
N GLN A 235 25.36 -8.17 -11.02
CA GLN A 235 25.16 -6.80 -10.56
C GLN A 235 25.80 -5.77 -11.50
N GLY A 236 27.01 -6.06 -12.00
CA GLY A 236 27.68 -5.22 -12.98
C GLY A 236 26.90 -5.06 -14.28
N ILE A 237 26.26 -6.13 -14.79
CA ILE A 237 25.43 -6.05 -16.01
C ILE A 237 24.18 -5.20 -15.77
N ILE A 238 23.57 -5.28 -14.58
CA ILE A 238 22.41 -4.45 -14.22
C ILE A 238 22.81 -2.97 -14.25
N TYR A 239 23.87 -2.60 -13.53
CA TYR A 239 24.38 -1.22 -13.52
C TYR A 239 24.75 -0.73 -14.92
N TYR A 240 25.39 -1.59 -15.73
CA TYR A 240 25.76 -1.25 -17.10
C TYR A 240 24.53 -0.93 -17.96
N LYS A 241 23.48 -1.74 -17.89
CA LYS A 241 22.23 -1.54 -18.62
C LYS A 241 21.54 -0.22 -18.22
N ASP A 242 21.64 0.12 -16.93
CA ASP A 242 21.10 1.35 -16.37
C ASP A 242 22.03 2.56 -16.58
N LYS A 243 23.11 2.39 -17.37
CA LYS A 243 24.13 3.41 -17.70
C LYS A 243 24.91 3.94 -16.49
N GLN A 244 24.92 3.20 -15.39
CA GLN A 244 25.70 3.47 -14.18
C GLN A 244 27.10 2.86 -14.34
N TYR A 245 27.92 3.47 -15.20
CA TYR A 245 29.16 2.84 -15.66
C TYR A 245 30.25 2.72 -14.58
N ASN A 246 30.26 3.61 -13.58
CA ASN A 246 31.26 3.53 -12.51
C ASN A 246 30.99 2.34 -11.59
N GLU A 247 29.72 2.14 -11.22
CA GLU A 247 29.24 1.04 -10.40
C GLU A 247 29.35 -0.29 -11.13
N ALA A 248 29.08 -0.28 -12.44
CA ALA A 248 29.31 -1.42 -13.33
C ALA A 248 30.80 -1.82 -13.35
N LEU A 249 31.71 -0.85 -13.49
CA LEU A 249 33.15 -1.08 -13.50
C LEU A 249 33.62 -1.73 -12.20
N GLU A 250 33.22 -1.19 -11.04
CA GLU A 250 33.60 -1.74 -9.74
C GLU A 250 33.07 -3.17 -9.55
N SER A 251 31.82 -3.42 -9.94
CA SER A 251 31.22 -4.76 -9.88
C SER A 251 31.94 -5.76 -10.79
N PHE A 252 32.34 -5.34 -12.00
CA PHE A 252 33.13 -6.18 -12.90
C PHE A 252 34.56 -6.41 -12.40
N LYS A 253 35.19 -5.44 -11.72
CA LYS A 253 36.48 -5.67 -11.04
C LYS A 253 36.38 -6.74 -9.97
N LEU A 254 35.36 -6.67 -9.12
CA LEU A 254 35.12 -7.69 -8.08
C LEU A 254 34.93 -9.08 -8.72
N ALA A 255 34.10 -9.17 -9.77
CA ALA A 255 33.89 -10.42 -10.50
C ALA A 255 35.16 -10.94 -11.19
N ALA A 256 35.95 -10.05 -11.82
CA ALA A 256 37.16 -10.43 -12.51
C ALA A 256 38.23 -10.96 -11.54
N ASN A 257 38.34 -10.31 -10.37
CA ASN A 257 39.24 -10.69 -9.28
C ASN A 257 38.79 -11.97 -8.56
N SER A 258 37.49 -12.27 -8.51
CA SER A 258 36.96 -13.56 -8.02
C SER A 258 37.17 -14.71 -9.02
N GLY A 259 37.75 -14.43 -10.19
CA GLY A 259 38.05 -15.43 -11.21
C GLY A 259 36.93 -15.64 -12.23
N SER A 260 35.84 -14.87 -12.21
CA SER A 260 34.76 -15.00 -13.18
C SER A 260 35.24 -14.71 -14.61
N GLN A 261 35.27 -15.72 -15.49
CA GLN A 261 35.63 -15.54 -16.90
C GLN A 261 34.77 -14.47 -17.61
N TRP A 262 33.49 -14.33 -17.22
CA TRP A 262 32.58 -13.32 -17.76
C TRP A 262 32.80 -11.95 -17.14
N GLY A 263 33.16 -11.89 -15.85
CA GLY A 263 33.59 -10.64 -15.21
C GLY A 263 34.86 -10.09 -15.86
N GLN A 264 35.82 -10.97 -16.16
CA GLN A 264 37.05 -10.61 -16.88
C GLN A 264 36.75 -10.11 -18.30
N LEU A 265 35.86 -10.77 -19.04
CA LEU A 265 35.41 -10.30 -20.36
C LEU A 265 34.77 -8.90 -20.27
N ASN A 266 33.81 -8.71 -19.38
CA ASN A 266 33.08 -7.45 -19.24
C ASN A 266 34.02 -6.31 -18.80
N LEU A 267 34.94 -6.58 -17.86
CA LEU A 267 35.95 -5.61 -17.45
C LEU A 267 36.89 -5.23 -18.61
N ALA A 268 37.28 -6.19 -19.45
CA ALA A 268 38.07 -5.92 -20.64
C ALA A 268 37.35 -4.97 -21.62
N GLN A 269 36.05 -5.17 -21.84
CA GLN A 269 35.23 -4.31 -22.69
C GLN A 269 35.12 -2.89 -22.12
N MET A 270 34.92 -2.75 -20.81
CA MET A 270 34.89 -1.44 -20.15
C MET A 270 36.19 -0.65 -20.37
N TYR A 271 37.35 -1.32 -20.28
CA TYR A 271 38.64 -0.70 -20.58
C TYR A 271 38.85 -0.41 -22.07
N ARG A 272 38.37 -1.28 -22.96
CA ARG A 272 38.43 -1.06 -24.42
C ARG A 272 37.64 0.19 -24.83
N ASP A 273 36.44 0.35 -24.26
CA ASP A 273 35.49 1.39 -24.67
C ASP A 273 35.61 2.66 -23.82
N GLY A 274 36.35 2.62 -22.70
CA GLY A 274 36.50 3.75 -21.79
C GLY A 274 35.19 4.06 -21.06
N GLN A 275 34.42 3.04 -20.70
CA GLN A 275 33.16 3.19 -20.00
C GLN A 275 33.41 3.13 -18.49
N GLY A 276 32.99 4.17 -17.76
CA GLY A 276 33.26 4.30 -16.32
C GLY A 276 34.74 4.51 -15.95
N THR A 277 35.62 4.59 -16.95
CA THR A 277 37.07 4.80 -16.78
C THR A 277 37.68 5.35 -18.06
N LYS A 278 38.97 5.72 -18.03
CA LYS A 278 39.68 6.10 -19.25
C LYS A 278 39.96 4.85 -20.10
N LYS A 279 39.84 4.97 -21.42
CA LYS A 279 40.20 3.90 -22.36
C LYS A 279 41.63 3.43 -22.11
N ASN A 280 41.80 2.11 -21.92
CA ASN A 280 43.08 1.48 -21.66
C ASN A 280 43.15 0.12 -22.39
N ILE A 281 43.74 0.13 -23.58
CA ILE A 281 43.82 -1.07 -24.44
C ILE A 281 44.70 -2.16 -23.81
N GLN A 282 45.78 -1.80 -23.12
CA GLN A 282 46.66 -2.78 -22.46
C GLN A 282 45.92 -3.56 -21.37
N GLN A 283 45.13 -2.88 -20.55
CA GLN A 283 44.28 -3.53 -19.55
C GLN A 283 43.18 -4.38 -20.18
N ALA A 284 42.58 -3.92 -21.28
CA ALA A 284 41.61 -4.72 -22.03
C ALA A 284 42.22 -6.04 -22.52
N ILE A 285 43.40 -5.99 -23.16
CA ILE A 285 44.12 -7.18 -23.64
C ILE A 285 44.45 -8.12 -22.48
N TYR A 286 44.94 -7.60 -21.35
CA TYR A 286 45.25 -8.39 -20.16
C TYR A 286 44.03 -9.20 -19.68
N TRP A 287 42.89 -8.54 -19.51
CA TRP A 287 41.68 -9.19 -19.02
C TRP A 287 41.04 -10.13 -20.05
N TYR A 288 41.12 -9.82 -21.35
CA TYR A 288 40.75 -10.76 -22.40
C TYR A 288 41.62 -12.02 -22.36
N LYS A 289 42.95 -11.90 -22.27
CA LYS A 289 43.88 -13.04 -22.18
C LYS A 289 43.54 -13.91 -20.95
N LYS A 290 43.17 -13.32 -19.81
CA LYS A 290 42.72 -14.08 -18.63
C LYS A 290 41.39 -14.83 -18.84
N ALA A 291 40.42 -14.20 -19.49
CA ALA A 291 39.14 -14.87 -19.80
C ALA A 291 39.34 -16.02 -20.80
N ILE A 292 40.22 -15.84 -21.79
CA ILE A 292 40.58 -16.88 -22.77
C ILE A 292 41.24 -18.09 -22.10
N ALA A 293 42.08 -17.88 -21.09
CA ALA A 293 42.69 -18.96 -20.31
C ALA A 293 41.66 -19.82 -19.54
N GLN A 294 40.41 -19.38 -19.46
CA GLN A 294 39.27 -20.11 -18.89
C GLN A 294 38.27 -20.57 -19.97
N ASP A 295 38.73 -20.73 -21.20
CA ASP A 295 37.97 -21.16 -22.37
C ASP A 295 36.81 -20.22 -22.76
N ASN A 296 36.91 -18.93 -22.43
CA ASN A 296 35.93 -17.94 -22.87
C ASN A 296 36.09 -17.63 -24.37
N SER A 297 35.30 -18.32 -25.21
CA SER A 297 35.33 -18.14 -26.67
C SER A 297 34.95 -16.74 -27.12
N LYS A 298 34.08 -16.04 -26.37
CA LYS A 298 33.70 -14.66 -26.66
C LYS A 298 34.88 -13.71 -26.45
N ALA A 299 35.66 -13.88 -25.38
CA ALA A 299 36.86 -13.08 -25.13
C ALA A 299 37.90 -13.28 -26.23
N LYS A 300 38.06 -14.51 -26.73
CA LYS A 300 38.93 -14.81 -27.88
C LYS A 300 38.51 -14.01 -29.11
N TYR A 301 37.24 -14.08 -29.47
CA TYR A 301 36.70 -13.35 -30.61
C TYR A 301 36.87 -11.82 -30.47
N GLU A 302 36.55 -11.26 -29.30
CA GLU A 302 36.68 -9.82 -29.05
C GLU A 302 38.13 -9.35 -29.10
N LEU A 303 39.07 -10.14 -28.56
CA LEU A 303 40.50 -9.85 -28.65
C LEU A 303 40.98 -9.91 -30.11
N GLU A 304 40.60 -10.93 -30.87
CA GLU A 304 40.93 -11.04 -32.30
C GLU A 304 40.44 -9.82 -33.09
N GLN A 305 39.22 -9.32 -32.84
CA GLN A 305 38.74 -8.11 -33.49
C GLN A 305 39.52 -6.86 -33.07
N LEU A 306 39.85 -6.73 -31.78
CA LEU A 306 40.64 -5.62 -31.27
C LEU A 306 42.01 -5.55 -31.96
N CYS A 307 42.67 -6.70 -32.08
CA CYS A 307 44.02 -6.81 -32.66
C CYS A 307 44.09 -6.57 -34.16
N LYS A 308 42.95 -6.58 -34.88
CA LYS A 308 42.91 -6.12 -36.27
C LYS A 308 43.09 -4.61 -36.40
N THR A 309 42.71 -3.86 -35.36
CA THR A 309 42.69 -2.39 -35.37
C THR A 309 43.79 -1.78 -34.51
N THR A 310 44.48 -2.57 -33.71
CA THR A 310 45.48 -2.09 -32.75
C THR A 310 46.57 -3.14 -32.57
N GLN A 311 47.82 -2.73 -32.38
CA GLN A 311 48.92 -3.66 -32.14
C GLN A 311 48.69 -4.37 -30.80
N CYS A 312 48.49 -5.68 -30.84
CA CYS A 312 48.41 -6.54 -29.66
C CYS A 312 49.70 -7.36 -29.57
N GLU A 313 50.58 -6.98 -28.66
CA GLU A 313 51.73 -7.81 -28.26
C GLU A 313 51.34 -8.70 -27.05
#